data_AF-J6HPH8-F1
#
_entry.id   AF-J6HPH8-F1
#
_cell.length_a   1.000
_cell.length_b   1.000
_cell.length_c   1.000
_cell.angle_alpha   90.00
_cell.angle_beta   90.00
_cell.angle_gamma   90.00
#
_symmetry.space_group_name_H-M   'P 1'
#
loop_
_entity.id
_entity.type
_entity.pdbx_description
1 polymer ?
#
loop_
_entity_poly.entity_id
_entity_poly.type
_entity_poly.pdbx_seq_one_letter_code
_entity_poly.pdbx_strand_id
1 'polypeptide(L)'
;MRKKITSLSVLLLSGAFLLTSCVKDEELESTKNLRTAKETREAEKLAEEKALADLEKKKQELANSKEEFSQLTAKQAQINDLLTQQKNAIDGLRNAESAVKGAEAAITAANNEKADLVAAKTQVEENYNLAKAAAERNLEANQRGQVAVQKELEILNNTTLGDNVVELSNQLAEKKSQLEVLEKELAVAQDAYDNARAAAKKAVTNDLLATTLFSTLYGVEDYVYSAKYSTITYPYDESTYINVSNFLKNVNYISPLDYESQTRTAFINRNVPVSRDGSATKPVKQGYTYSEELAFKALEVQNLPDLLNDIEGKIAAATTPVTAAEAAVASARAALAADPTNVGLQTALTNAQNDLTTKQQKLNKVRTAQAKRREAYTALSTAANITAANDVLAAFNNKLADLADKYAVLKVAEVKWYVLNAEISALRTLGATTLVQNDGTLESTSKAARVKALNEKLAILKAEEARLKDAISNSSRAALNTNERNTAAKDATVALQTAIKTNQESLVAFYTAQLNYVKAQLTALGVQQ
;
A
#
# COMPACT_ATOMS: atom_id res chain seq x y z
N MET A 1 31.40 -38.05 134.47
CA MET A 1 32.34 -37.51 135.49
C MET A 1 32.92 -36.19 135.00
N ARG A 2 33.36 -35.29 135.92
CA ARG A 2 34.45 -34.26 135.82
C ARG A 2 34.67 -33.48 134.49
N LYS A 3 34.49 -32.14 134.46
CA LYS A 3 35.52 -31.02 134.55
C LYS A 3 36.20 -30.67 133.20
N LYS A 4 36.66 -29.44 132.83
CA LYS A 4 36.68 -28.03 133.35
C LYS A 4 36.94 -27.07 132.13
N ILE A 5 36.48 -25.80 132.00
CA ILE A 5 36.90 -24.47 132.59
C ILE A 5 38.35 -24.06 132.20
N THR A 6 38.75 -22.83 131.77
CA THR A 6 38.28 -21.38 131.77
C THR A 6 38.62 -20.70 130.40
N SER A 7 38.49 -19.40 130.01
CA SER A 7 37.95 -18.06 130.44
C SER A 7 37.66 -17.23 129.12
N LEU A 8 37.26 -15.93 128.97
CA LEU A 8 37.16 -14.65 129.74
C LEU A 8 38.48 -13.86 129.96
N SER A 9 38.59 -12.51 129.88
CA SER A 9 37.68 -11.33 129.70
C SER A 9 38.42 -10.19 128.90
N VAL A 10 37.89 -9.11 128.27
CA VAL A 10 36.60 -8.34 128.18
C VAL A 10 36.61 -6.93 128.87
N LEU A 11 35.98 -5.89 128.22
CA LEU A 11 35.48 -4.55 128.70
C LEU A 11 36.21 -3.25 128.19
N LEU A 12 35.65 -2.02 128.32
CA LEU A 12 34.60 -1.32 127.52
C LEU A 12 34.44 0.17 128.00
N LEU A 13 34.28 1.11 127.04
CA LEU A 13 33.53 2.40 127.07
C LEU A 13 33.81 3.59 128.05
N SER A 14 33.69 4.81 127.47
CA SER A 14 33.16 6.09 128.02
C SER A 14 34.05 7.06 128.84
N GLY A 15 33.80 8.37 128.66
CA GLY A 15 34.40 9.51 129.39
C GLY A 15 34.63 10.75 128.50
N ALA A 16 34.42 11.97 129.02
CA ALA A 16 34.62 13.23 128.26
C ALA A 16 34.93 14.45 129.15
N PHE A 17 35.48 15.51 128.52
CA PHE A 17 35.61 16.91 129.01
C PHE A 17 36.62 17.24 130.13
N LEU A 18 37.70 18.00 129.83
CA LEU A 18 37.98 19.36 130.37
C LEU A 18 39.40 19.91 130.05
N LEU A 19 39.43 21.00 129.26
CA LEU A 19 40.25 22.24 129.34
C LEU A 19 41.79 22.32 129.54
N THR A 20 42.35 23.36 128.90
CA THR A 20 43.59 24.15 129.17
C THR A 20 44.99 23.61 128.81
N SER A 21 45.54 24.07 127.68
CA SER A 21 46.68 25.03 127.62
C SER A 21 47.05 25.40 126.16
N CYS A 22 47.99 26.34 125.98
CA CYS A 22 48.60 26.78 124.69
C CYS A 22 47.73 27.62 123.71
N VAL A 23 47.55 28.91 124.02
CA VAL A 23 47.11 29.94 123.04
C VAL A 23 48.33 30.73 122.55
N LYS A 24 48.70 30.61 121.26
CA LYS A 24 49.37 31.69 120.50
C LYS A 24 49.56 31.49 118.98
N ASP A 25 49.61 30.28 118.44
CA ASP A 25 49.94 30.07 117.02
C ASP A 25 48.73 29.99 116.05
N GLU A 26 47.51 29.83 116.57
CA GLU A 26 46.34 29.49 115.74
C GLU A 26 45.85 30.61 114.79
N GLU A 27 46.09 31.89 115.10
CA GLU A 27 45.54 33.01 114.29
C GLU A 27 46.18 33.14 112.90
N LEU A 28 47.48 32.81 112.78
CA LEU A 28 48.19 32.88 111.50
C LEU A 28 47.82 31.69 110.59
N GLU A 29 47.64 30.51 111.16
CA GLU A 29 47.26 29.31 110.40
C GLU A 29 45.77 29.36 110.02
N SER A 30 44.90 29.88 110.90
CA SER A 30 43.45 30.06 110.65
C SER A 30 43.17 31.01 109.47
N THR A 31 43.80 32.19 109.44
CA THR A 31 43.62 33.15 108.34
C THR A 31 44.12 32.62 107.00
N LYS A 32 45.22 31.86 107.01
CA LYS A 32 45.79 31.18 105.84
C LYS A 32 44.85 30.07 105.33
N ASN A 33 44.36 29.21 106.22
CA ASN A 33 43.41 28.15 105.89
C ASN A 33 42.06 28.69 105.38
N LEU A 34 41.56 29.80 105.93
CA LEU A 34 40.34 30.45 105.43
C LEU A 34 40.54 31.04 104.02
N ARG A 35 41.74 31.55 103.71
CA ARG A 35 42.06 32.01 102.36
C ARG A 35 42.17 30.85 101.38
N THR A 36 42.92 29.79 101.72
CA THR A 36 43.01 28.56 100.91
C THR A 36 41.62 27.96 100.67
N ALA A 37 40.76 27.87 101.70
CA ALA A 37 39.40 27.35 101.56
C ALA A 37 38.51 28.23 100.65
N LYS A 38 38.71 29.56 100.62
CA LYS A 38 38.07 30.43 99.63
C LYS A 38 38.62 30.19 98.22
N GLU A 39 39.94 30.15 98.06
CA GLU A 39 40.62 29.94 96.77
C GLU A 39 40.23 28.57 96.16
N THR A 40 40.16 27.51 96.99
CA THR A 40 39.62 26.20 96.60
C THR A 40 38.14 26.28 96.25
N ARG A 41 37.29 26.92 97.06
CA ARG A 41 35.84 26.99 96.80
C ARG A 41 35.48 27.83 95.56
N GLU A 42 36.25 28.86 95.25
CA GLU A 42 36.12 29.63 94.01
C GLU A 42 36.60 28.80 92.80
N ALA A 43 37.69 28.04 92.93
CA ALA A 43 38.13 27.10 91.89
C ALA A 43 37.14 25.95 91.66
N GLU A 44 36.55 25.39 92.72
CA GLU A 44 35.48 24.39 92.66
C GLU A 44 34.24 24.95 91.98
N LYS A 45 33.77 26.15 92.37
CA LYS A 45 32.64 26.82 91.72
C LYS A 45 32.90 27.10 90.24
N LEU A 46 34.12 27.51 89.88
CA LEU A 46 34.51 27.73 88.48
C LEU A 46 34.60 26.41 87.68
N ALA A 47 34.95 25.30 88.33
CA ALA A 47 34.91 23.97 87.73
C ALA A 47 33.47 23.45 87.57
N GLU A 48 32.59 23.72 88.54
CA GLU A 48 31.16 23.38 88.50
C GLU A 48 30.42 24.19 87.43
N GLU A 49 30.67 25.49 87.31
CA GLU A 49 30.16 26.35 86.22
C GLU A 49 30.65 25.87 84.84
N LYS A 50 31.92 25.43 84.71
CA LYS A 50 32.43 24.79 83.48
C LYS A 50 31.74 23.46 83.19
N ALA A 51 31.56 22.60 84.19
CA ALA A 51 30.91 21.30 84.03
C ALA A 51 29.44 21.47 83.60
N LEU A 52 28.73 22.46 84.16
CA LEU A 52 27.39 22.84 83.74
C LEU A 52 27.36 23.38 82.30
N ALA A 53 28.31 24.23 81.92
CA ALA A 53 28.41 24.75 80.55
C ALA A 53 28.69 23.64 79.51
N ASP A 54 29.62 22.73 79.80
CA ASP A 54 29.91 21.57 78.93
C ASP A 54 28.73 20.59 78.86
N LEU A 55 27.98 20.42 79.95
CA LEU A 55 26.80 19.56 80.00
C LEU A 55 25.62 20.16 79.23
N GLU A 56 25.39 21.47 79.32
CA GLU A 56 24.35 22.15 78.54
C GLU A 56 24.71 22.19 77.06
N LYS A 57 25.99 22.44 76.73
CA LYS A 57 26.51 22.31 75.36
C LYS A 57 26.26 20.92 74.79
N LYS A 58 26.55 19.86 75.54
CA LYS A 58 26.28 18.47 75.13
C LYS A 58 24.80 18.14 74.98
N LYS A 59 23.91 18.72 75.81
CA LYS A 59 22.46 18.62 75.59
C LYS A 59 22.06 19.28 74.27
N GLN A 60 22.61 20.44 73.96
CA GLN A 60 22.27 21.18 72.74
C GLN A 60 22.84 20.50 71.49
N GLU A 61 24.05 19.95 71.55
CA GLU A 61 24.63 19.06 70.53
C GLU A 61 23.75 17.82 70.30
N LEU A 62 23.26 17.17 71.37
CA LEU A 62 22.36 16.02 71.28
C LEU A 62 20.96 16.39 70.74
N ALA A 63 20.44 17.56 71.09
CA ALA A 63 19.16 18.07 70.58
C ALA A 63 19.25 18.37 69.08
N ASN A 64 20.31 19.07 68.65
CA ASN A 64 20.60 19.34 67.25
C ASN A 64 20.75 18.04 66.45
N SER A 65 21.54 17.08 66.95
CA SER A 65 21.74 15.78 66.30
C SER A 65 20.45 14.96 66.17
N LYS A 66 19.54 15.05 67.16
CA LYS A 66 18.22 14.40 67.10
C LYS A 66 17.29 15.07 66.09
N GLU A 67 17.36 16.39 65.94
CA GLU A 67 16.64 17.15 64.92
C GLU A 67 17.17 16.81 63.52
N GLU A 68 18.48 16.84 63.31
CA GLU A 68 19.15 16.41 62.06
C GLU A 68 18.76 14.98 61.67
N PHE A 69 18.77 14.02 62.61
CA PHE A 69 18.36 12.65 62.35
C PHE A 69 16.86 12.53 61.97
N SER A 70 16.01 13.36 62.56
CA SER A 70 14.58 13.42 62.23
C SER A 70 14.36 13.98 60.81
N GLN A 71 15.09 15.03 60.44
CA GLN A 71 15.07 15.62 59.09
C GLN A 71 15.63 14.66 58.04
N LEU A 72 16.72 13.94 58.33
CA LEU A 72 17.26 12.87 57.48
C LEU A 72 16.26 11.72 57.28
N THR A 73 15.55 11.32 58.33
CA THR A 73 14.52 10.27 58.26
C THR A 73 13.34 10.70 57.38
N ALA A 74 12.84 11.93 57.55
CA ALA A 74 11.79 12.49 56.70
C ALA A 74 12.23 12.62 55.24
N LYS A 75 13.47 13.06 55.00
CA LYS A 75 14.07 13.15 53.67
C LYS A 75 14.20 11.78 52.99
N GLN A 76 14.60 10.74 53.72
CA GLN A 76 14.68 9.39 53.18
C GLN A 76 13.30 8.80 52.83
N ALA A 77 12.26 9.09 53.62
CA ALA A 77 10.89 8.72 53.28
C ALA A 77 10.44 9.39 51.96
N GLN A 78 10.65 10.71 51.83
CA GLN A 78 10.34 11.45 50.60
C GLN A 78 11.09 10.91 49.37
N ILE A 79 12.37 10.52 49.53
CA ILE A 79 13.15 9.87 48.46
C ILE A 79 12.52 8.53 48.06
N ASN A 80 12.09 7.70 49.01
CA ASN A 80 11.47 6.40 48.73
C ASN A 80 10.13 6.54 48.00
N ASP A 81 9.30 7.52 48.37
CA ASP A 81 8.05 7.83 47.68
C ASP A 81 8.30 8.32 46.25
N LEU A 82 9.30 9.18 46.05
CA LEU A 82 9.70 9.66 44.73
C LEU A 82 10.28 8.55 43.85
N LEU A 83 11.11 7.65 44.39
CA LEU A 83 11.59 6.48 43.65
C LEU A 83 10.44 5.54 43.25
N THR A 84 9.41 5.42 44.10
CA THR A 84 8.19 4.65 43.79
C THR A 84 7.38 5.31 42.67
N GLN A 85 7.21 6.64 42.70
CA GLN A 85 6.59 7.40 41.61
C GLN A 85 7.41 7.31 40.31
N GLN A 86 8.75 7.36 40.40
CA GLN A 86 9.66 7.22 39.26
C GLN A 86 9.48 5.87 38.58
N LYS A 87 9.42 4.78 39.35
CA LYS A 87 9.18 3.44 38.84
C LYS A 87 7.82 3.35 38.14
N ASN A 88 6.76 3.83 38.80
CA ASN A 88 5.41 3.81 38.22
C ASN A 88 5.33 4.61 36.90
N ALA A 89 6.03 5.75 36.80
CA ALA A 89 6.11 6.53 35.57
C ALA A 89 6.92 5.81 34.46
N ILE A 90 7.99 5.09 34.80
CA ILE A 90 8.77 4.27 33.84
C ILE A 90 7.95 3.08 33.32
N ASP A 91 7.26 2.36 34.22
CA ASP A 91 6.41 1.23 33.84
C ASP A 91 5.20 1.71 33.01
N GLY A 92 4.61 2.84 33.37
CA GLY A 92 3.55 3.51 32.58
C GLY A 92 4.04 3.94 31.19
N LEU A 93 5.20 4.58 31.10
CA LEU A 93 5.83 5.00 29.84
C LEU A 93 6.09 3.80 28.92
N ARG A 94 6.72 2.73 29.41
CA ARG A 94 6.98 1.50 28.63
C ARG A 94 5.71 0.87 28.09
N ASN A 95 4.63 0.86 28.88
CA ASN A 95 3.34 0.33 28.45
C ASN A 95 2.70 1.21 27.35
N ALA A 96 2.75 2.54 27.50
CA ALA A 96 2.25 3.47 26.49
C ALA A 96 3.06 3.40 25.17
N GLU A 97 4.39 3.39 25.23
CA GLU A 97 5.27 3.21 24.05
C GLU A 97 5.01 1.88 23.32
N SER A 98 4.77 0.80 24.07
CA SER A 98 4.40 -0.51 23.51
C SER A 98 3.04 -0.45 22.81
N ALA A 99 2.06 0.25 23.41
CA ALA A 99 0.74 0.45 22.83
C ALA A 99 0.76 1.33 21.56
N VAL A 100 1.62 2.37 21.51
CA VAL A 100 1.84 3.17 20.28
C VAL A 100 2.36 2.28 19.14
N LYS A 101 3.39 1.46 19.40
CA LYS A 101 3.95 0.54 18.39
C LYS A 101 2.94 -0.51 17.93
N GLY A 102 2.11 -1.02 18.85
CA GLY A 102 0.98 -1.90 18.52
C GLY A 102 -0.05 -1.23 17.62
N ALA A 103 -0.40 0.03 17.90
CA ALA A 103 -1.30 0.82 17.06
C ALA A 103 -0.70 1.11 15.67
N GLU A 104 0.60 1.41 15.58
CA GLU A 104 1.31 1.63 14.30
C GLU A 104 1.31 0.40 13.40
N ALA A 105 1.57 -0.79 13.98
CA ALA A 105 1.45 -2.05 13.25
C ALA A 105 0.00 -2.31 12.79
N ALA A 106 -0.98 -2.05 13.65
CA ALA A 106 -2.41 -2.23 13.34
C ALA A 106 -2.90 -1.29 12.23
N ILE A 107 -2.50 -0.01 12.26
CA ILE A 107 -2.79 0.99 11.21
C ILE A 107 -2.16 0.57 9.88
N THR A 108 -0.90 0.10 9.91
CA THR A 108 -0.20 -0.38 8.70
C THR A 108 -0.93 -1.58 8.08
N ALA A 109 -1.30 -2.59 8.88
CA ALA A 109 -2.06 -3.74 8.40
C ALA A 109 -3.44 -3.34 7.85
N ALA A 110 -4.17 -2.46 8.55
CA ALA A 110 -5.49 -2.01 8.12
C ALA A 110 -5.45 -1.17 6.83
N ASN A 111 -4.40 -0.39 6.61
CA ASN A 111 -4.18 0.34 5.36
C ASN A 111 -3.83 -0.59 4.19
N ASN A 112 -3.06 -1.67 4.42
CA ASN A 112 -2.76 -2.66 3.38
C ASN A 112 -4.03 -3.40 2.95
N GLU A 113 -4.81 -3.93 3.90
CA GLU A 113 -6.12 -4.55 3.62
C GLU A 113 -7.10 -3.57 2.95
N LYS A 114 -7.05 -2.28 3.28
CA LYS A 114 -7.82 -1.24 2.57
C LYS A 114 -7.37 -1.09 1.12
N ALA A 115 -6.06 -1.11 0.85
CA ALA A 115 -5.53 -1.04 -0.51
C ALA A 115 -5.98 -2.25 -1.34
N ASP A 116 -5.95 -3.46 -0.77
CA ASP A 116 -6.47 -4.68 -1.40
C ASP A 116 -7.98 -4.59 -1.69
N LEU A 117 -8.78 -4.09 -0.76
CA LEU A 117 -10.22 -3.86 -0.95
C LEU A 117 -10.52 -2.80 -2.02
N VAL A 118 -9.72 -1.73 -2.10
CA VAL A 118 -9.83 -0.70 -3.14
C VAL A 118 -9.47 -1.29 -4.51
N ALA A 119 -8.37 -2.04 -4.61
CA ALA A 119 -7.99 -2.72 -5.85
C ALA A 119 -9.06 -3.73 -6.31
N ALA A 120 -9.63 -4.51 -5.38
CA ALA A 120 -10.74 -5.42 -5.64
C ALA A 120 -12.03 -4.68 -6.06
N LYS A 121 -12.33 -3.50 -5.49
CA LYS A 121 -13.42 -2.64 -6.00
C LYS A 121 -13.15 -2.22 -7.44
N THR A 122 -11.98 -1.64 -7.72
CA THR A 122 -11.61 -1.15 -9.05
C THR A 122 -11.66 -2.25 -10.11
N GLN A 123 -11.21 -3.47 -9.81
CA GLN A 123 -11.28 -4.59 -10.75
C GLN A 123 -12.72 -5.04 -11.03
N VAL A 124 -13.60 -5.06 -10.02
CA VAL A 124 -15.04 -5.38 -10.19
C VAL A 124 -15.75 -4.28 -10.97
N GLU A 125 -15.36 -3.01 -10.78
CA GLU A 125 -15.89 -1.84 -11.47
C GLU A 125 -15.44 -1.77 -12.94
N GLU A 126 -14.20 -2.15 -13.23
CA GLU A 126 -13.69 -2.32 -14.60
C GLU A 126 -14.40 -3.47 -15.32
N ASN A 127 -14.47 -4.65 -14.68
CA ASN A 127 -15.17 -5.81 -15.25
C ASN A 127 -16.66 -5.53 -15.50
N TYR A 128 -17.31 -4.77 -14.61
CA TYR A 128 -18.68 -4.26 -14.81
C TYR A 128 -18.77 -3.40 -16.07
N ASN A 129 -17.94 -2.36 -16.16
CA ASN A 129 -18.01 -1.38 -17.23
C ASN A 129 -17.65 -1.99 -18.61
N LEU A 130 -16.74 -2.96 -18.64
CA LEU A 130 -16.44 -3.76 -19.84
C LEU A 130 -17.64 -4.63 -20.27
N ALA A 131 -18.25 -5.37 -19.33
CA ALA A 131 -19.44 -6.17 -19.62
C ALA A 131 -20.63 -5.32 -20.08
N LYS A 132 -20.83 -4.16 -19.44
CA LYS A 132 -21.80 -3.13 -19.82
C LYS A 132 -21.54 -2.60 -21.23
N ALA A 133 -20.28 -2.31 -21.60
CA ALA A 133 -19.93 -1.87 -22.96
C ALA A 133 -20.19 -2.95 -24.04
N ALA A 134 -20.12 -4.23 -23.69
CA ALA A 134 -20.55 -5.31 -24.59
C ALA A 134 -22.09 -5.39 -24.69
N ALA A 135 -22.79 -5.29 -23.57
CA ALA A 135 -24.25 -5.32 -23.52
C ALA A 135 -24.91 -4.12 -24.24
N GLU A 136 -24.32 -2.92 -24.13
CA GLU A 136 -24.79 -1.71 -24.83
C GLU A 136 -24.69 -1.84 -26.36
N ARG A 137 -23.59 -2.41 -26.89
CA ARG A 137 -23.45 -2.69 -28.34
C ARG A 137 -24.47 -3.71 -28.83
N ASN A 138 -24.71 -4.77 -28.05
CA ASN A 138 -25.74 -5.76 -28.37
C ASN A 138 -27.15 -5.16 -28.32
N LEU A 139 -27.40 -4.23 -27.39
CA LEU A 139 -28.68 -3.51 -27.27
C LEU A 139 -28.92 -2.62 -28.49
N GLU A 140 -27.93 -1.85 -28.92
CA GLU A 140 -28.00 -1.01 -30.13
C GLU A 140 -28.25 -1.85 -31.40
N ALA A 141 -27.54 -2.98 -31.54
CA ALA A 141 -27.72 -3.91 -32.66
C ALA A 141 -29.12 -4.55 -32.69
N ASN A 142 -29.63 -4.96 -31.52
CA ASN A 142 -30.99 -5.48 -31.37
C ASN A 142 -32.04 -4.41 -31.75
N GLN A 143 -31.88 -3.18 -31.27
CA GLN A 143 -32.77 -2.06 -31.60
C GLN A 143 -32.80 -1.75 -33.11
N ARG A 144 -31.65 -1.78 -33.82
CA ARG A 144 -31.63 -1.70 -35.29
C ARG A 144 -32.42 -2.84 -35.95
N GLY A 145 -32.27 -4.06 -35.42
CA GLY A 145 -33.06 -5.24 -35.84
C GLY A 145 -34.57 -5.06 -35.63
N GLN A 146 -35.00 -4.41 -34.53
CA GLN A 146 -36.41 -4.10 -34.29
C GLN A 146 -36.96 -3.09 -35.29
N VAL A 147 -36.24 -2.00 -35.60
CA VAL A 147 -36.68 -0.98 -36.56
C VAL A 147 -36.95 -1.59 -37.94
N ALA A 148 -36.07 -2.48 -38.42
CA ALA A 148 -36.25 -3.18 -39.69
C ALA A 148 -37.55 -4.03 -39.71
N VAL A 149 -37.77 -4.83 -38.65
CA VAL A 149 -38.95 -5.71 -38.54
C VAL A 149 -40.24 -4.90 -38.35
N GLN A 150 -40.19 -3.79 -37.61
CA GLN A 150 -41.32 -2.87 -37.44
C GLN A 150 -41.70 -2.20 -38.77
N LYS A 151 -40.72 -1.77 -39.58
CA LYS A 151 -40.98 -1.18 -40.90
C LYS A 151 -41.58 -2.19 -41.88
N GLU A 152 -41.09 -3.44 -41.89
CA GLU A 152 -41.67 -4.49 -42.72
C GLU A 152 -43.12 -4.79 -42.31
N LEU A 153 -43.41 -4.84 -41.00
CA LEU A 153 -44.77 -5.00 -40.47
C LEU A 153 -45.69 -3.81 -40.79
N GLU A 154 -45.21 -2.57 -40.67
CA GLU A 154 -45.96 -1.35 -40.99
C GLU A 154 -46.46 -1.39 -42.44
N ILE A 155 -45.57 -1.65 -43.39
CA ILE A 155 -45.87 -1.68 -44.83
C ILE A 155 -46.80 -2.85 -45.14
N LEU A 156 -46.49 -4.05 -44.65
CA LEU A 156 -47.36 -5.21 -44.86
C LEU A 156 -48.76 -4.96 -44.29
N ASN A 157 -48.91 -4.37 -43.11
CA ASN A 157 -50.23 -4.12 -42.54
C ASN A 157 -51.00 -3.03 -43.31
N ASN A 158 -50.33 -1.93 -43.68
CA ASN A 158 -50.97 -0.76 -44.29
C ASN A 158 -51.28 -0.93 -45.79
N THR A 159 -50.54 -1.75 -46.54
CA THR A 159 -50.77 -1.95 -47.97
C THR A 159 -51.80 -3.06 -48.25
N THR A 160 -52.93 -2.71 -48.85
CA THR A 160 -53.95 -3.64 -49.36
C THR A 160 -53.40 -4.51 -50.51
N LEU A 161 -53.93 -5.72 -50.71
CA LEU A 161 -53.42 -6.68 -51.70
C LEU A 161 -53.87 -6.40 -53.15
N GLY A 162 -54.84 -5.52 -53.37
CA GLY A 162 -55.00 -4.76 -54.62
C GLY A 162 -54.40 -3.36 -54.38
N ASP A 163 -53.58 -2.80 -55.27
CA ASP A 163 -53.82 -2.76 -56.72
C ASP A 163 -52.54 -2.93 -57.59
N ASN A 164 -52.78 -3.34 -58.84
CA ASN A 164 -51.87 -3.30 -59.99
C ASN A 164 -50.43 -3.83 -59.80
N VAL A 165 -50.18 -5.08 -60.22
CA VAL A 165 -48.86 -5.74 -60.19
C VAL A 165 -47.75 -4.93 -60.89
N VAL A 166 -48.10 -4.13 -61.91
CA VAL A 166 -47.16 -3.23 -62.60
C VAL A 166 -46.62 -2.17 -61.64
N GLU A 167 -47.46 -1.60 -60.78
CA GLU A 167 -47.08 -0.54 -59.84
C GLU A 167 -46.19 -1.08 -58.72
N LEU A 168 -46.54 -2.24 -58.14
CA LEU A 168 -45.66 -2.94 -57.19
C LEU A 168 -44.31 -3.30 -57.81
N SER A 169 -44.28 -3.63 -59.11
CA SER A 169 -43.04 -3.94 -59.84
C SER A 169 -42.19 -2.68 -60.09
N ASN A 170 -42.82 -1.55 -60.43
CA ASN A 170 -42.15 -0.26 -60.59
C ASN A 170 -41.53 0.21 -59.27
N GLN A 171 -42.29 0.19 -58.18
CA GLN A 171 -41.80 0.55 -56.84
C GLN A 171 -40.66 -0.37 -56.40
N LEU A 172 -40.77 -1.68 -56.64
CA LEU A 172 -39.69 -2.64 -56.35
C LEU A 172 -38.42 -2.37 -57.18
N ALA A 173 -38.54 -1.89 -58.43
CA ALA A 173 -37.40 -1.51 -59.26
C ALA A 173 -36.75 -0.21 -58.80
N GLU A 174 -37.55 0.84 -58.50
CA GLU A 174 -37.07 2.10 -57.95
C GLU A 174 -36.33 1.88 -56.62
N LYS A 175 -36.94 1.11 -55.71
CA LYS A 175 -36.38 0.81 -54.38
C LYS A 175 -35.08 0.01 -54.46
N LYS A 176 -34.94 -0.92 -55.41
CA LYS A 176 -33.65 -1.59 -55.71
C LYS A 176 -32.59 -0.59 -56.18
N SER A 177 -32.93 0.34 -57.08
CA SER A 177 -31.98 1.35 -57.55
C SER A 177 -31.54 2.30 -56.42
N GLN A 178 -32.47 2.70 -55.55
CA GLN A 178 -32.16 3.43 -54.32
C GLN A 178 -31.22 2.63 -53.40
N LEU A 179 -31.38 1.30 -53.33
CA LEU A 179 -30.53 0.44 -52.50
C LEU A 179 -29.10 0.37 -53.04
N GLU A 180 -28.91 0.24 -54.35
CA GLU A 180 -27.58 0.25 -54.98
C GLU A 180 -26.82 1.58 -54.79
N VAL A 181 -27.52 2.70 -54.57
CA VAL A 181 -26.90 3.98 -54.20
C VAL A 181 -26.53 3.96 -52.72
N LEU A 182 -27.45 3.51 -51.87
CA LEU A 182 -27.30 3.48 -50.42
C LEU A 182 -26.25 2.47 -49.94
N GLU A 183 -26.02 1.38 -50.67
CA GLU A 183 -24.92 0.44 -50.44
C GLU A 183 -23.55 1.08 -50.70
N LYS A 184 -23.46 2.00 -51.67
CA LYS A 184 -22.24 2.79 -51.93
C LYS A 184 -22.05 3.85 -50.84
N GLU A 185 -23.12 4.52 -50.38
CA GLU A 185 -23.05 5.42 -49.20
C GLU A 185 -22.56 4.67 -47.95
N LEU A 186 -23.12 3.48 -47.69
CA LEU A 186 -22.77 2.63 -46.54
C LEU A 186 -21.31 2.15 -46.62
N ALA A 187 -20.85 1.68 -47.79
CA ALA A 187 -19.47 1.28 -48.00
C ALA A 187 -18.49 2.45 -47.77
N VAL A 188 -18.80 3.66 -48.27
CA VAL A 188 -18.00 4.86 -48.05
C VAL A 188 -17.98 5.26 -46.57
N ALA A 189 -19.10 5.14 -45.85
CA ALA A 189 -19.17 5.40 -44.41
C ALA A 189 -18.35 4.39 -43.59
N GLN A 190 -18.42 3.10 -43.94
CA GLN A 190 -17.64 2.02 -43.33
C GLN A 190 -16.14 2.24 -43.56
N ASP A 191 -15.71 2.49 -44.80
CA ASP A 191 -14.32 2.79 -45.12
C ASP A 191 -13.81 4.04 -44.40
N ALA A 192 -14.61 5.11 -44.32
CA ALA A 192 -14.24 6.33 -43.61
C ALA A 192 -14.07 6.10 -42.10
N TYR A 193 -14.86 5.20 -41.49
CA TYR A 193 -14.71 4.80 -40.10
C TYR A 193 -13.50 3.87 -39.88
N ASP A 194 -13.36 2.81 -40.67
CA ASP A 194 -12.25 1.84 -40.52
C ASP A 194 -10.88 2.46 -40.82
N ASN A 195 -10.79 3.35 -41.82
CA ASN A 195 -9.55 4.09 -42.10
C ASN A 195 -9.17 5.01 -40.93
N ALA A 196 -10.14 5.69 -40.31
CA ALA A 196 -9.89 6.53 -39.14
C ALA A 196 -9.48 5.71 -37.90
N ARG A 197 -10.17 4.58 -37.66
CA ARG A 197 -9.85 3.65 -36.55
C ARG A 197 -8.47 3.03 -36.73
N ALA A 198 -8.14 2.56 -37.93
CA ALA A 198 -6.82 2.03 -38.27
C ALA A 198 -5.72 3.08 -38.07
N ALA A 199 -5.93 4.32 -38.50
CA ALA A 199 -4.98 5.42 -38.30
C ALA A 199 -4.75 5.72 -36.81
N ALA A 200 -5.82 5.86 -36.02
CA ALA A 200 -5.72 6.11 -34.57
C ALA A 200 -5.00 4.97 -33.83
N LYS A 201 -5.30 3.72 -34.18
CA LYS A 201 -4.66 2.52 -33.62
C LYS A 201 -3.20 2.37 -34.05
N LYS A 202 -2.87 2.71 -35.30
CA LYS A 202 -1.48 2.74 -35.78
C LYS A 202 -0.65 3.80 -35.05
N ALA A 203 -1.18 5.02 -34.90
CA ALA A 203 -0.52 6.10 -34.18
C ALA A 203 -0.22 5.68 -32.73
N VAL A 204 -1.24 5.37 -31.92
CA VAL A 204 -1.02 5.01 -30.50
C VAL A 204 -0.09 3.81 -30.31
N THR A 205 -0.06 2.84 -31.24
CA THR A 205 0.85 1.68 -31.13
C THR A 205 2.29 2.00 -31.52
N ASN A 206 2.50 2.80 -32.56
CA ASN A 206 3.84 3.23 -33.00
C ASN A 206 4.43 4.27 -32.03
N ASP A 207 3.65 5.31 -31.70
CA ASP A 207 4.10 6.46 -30.92
C ASP A 207 4.40 6.05 -29.47
N LEU A 208 3.61 5.12 -28.90
CA LEU A 208 3.85 4.61 -27.54
C LEU A 208 5.16 3.82 -27.49
N LEU A 209 5.40 2.94 -28.47
CA LEU A 209 6.66 2.18 -28.57
C LEU A 209 7.88 3.07 -28.84
N ALA A 210 7.70 4.23 -29.49
CA ALA A 210 8.75 5.21 -29.72
C ALA A 210 9.14 5.98 -28.43
N THR A 211 8.32 5.96 -27.38
CA THR A 211 8.69 6.58 -26.09
C THR A 211 9.87 5.86 -25.44
N THR A 212 10.69 6.60 -24.70
CA THR A 212 11.82 6.04 -23.93
C THR A 212 11.37 4.94 -22.96
N LEU A 213 10.16 5.05 -22.39
CA LEU A 213 9.61 4.02 -21.51
C LEU A 213 9.45 2.67 -22.23
N PHE A 214 8.65 2.62 -23.29
CA PHE A 214 8.35 1.36 -23.96
C PHE A 214 9.50 0.85 -24.84
N SER A 215 10.31 1.74 -25.44
CA SER A 215 11.53 1.35 -26.14
C SER A 215 12.63 0.81 -25.20
N THR A 216 12.61 1.12 -23.89
CA THR A 216 13.43 0.38 -22.91
C THR A 216 12.81 -0.98 -22.57
N LEU A 217 11.49 -1.09 -22.41
CA LEU A 217 10.81 -2.34 -22.01
C LEU A 217 10.70 -3.39 -23.14
N TYR A 218 10.63 -2.94 -24.40
CA TYR A 218 10.53 -3.78 -25.60
C TYR A 218 11.81 -3.73 -26.44
N GLY A 219 12.20 -4.87 -26.99
CA GLY A 219 13.11 -5.00 -28.13
C GLY A 219 12.31 -5.19 -29.42
N VAL A 220 12.93 -4.98 -30.57
CA VAL A 220 12.29 -5.16 -31.89
C VAL A 220 13.22 -5.95 -32.81
N GLU A 221 12.64 -6.91 -33.51
CA GLU A 221 13.24 -7.66 -34.61
C GLU A 221 12.09 -7.89 -35.62
N ASP A 222 12.27 -7.43 -36.87
CA ASP A 222 11.27 -7.51 -37.96
C ASP A 222 9.80 -7.18 -37.56
N TYR A 223 9.61 -6.05 -36.86
CA TYR A 223 8.32 -5.57 -36.31
C TYR A 223 7.65 -6.47 -35.26
N VAL A 224 8.28 -7.57 -34.83
CA VAL A 224 7.90 -8.33 -33.64
C VAL A 224 8.54 -7.66 -32.43
N TYR A 225 7.71 -7.08 -31.56
CA TYR A 225 8.19 -6.40 -30.35
C TYR A 225 8.19 -7.37 -29.17
N SER A 226 9.37 -7.79 -28.72
CA SER A 226 9.56 -8.76 -27.63
C SER A 226 9.90 -8.07 -26.31
N ALA A 227 9.44 -8.64 -25.19
CA ALA A 227 9.71 -8.08 -23.86
C ALA A 227 11.17 -8.30 -23.44
N LYS A 228 11.97 -7.23 -23.32
CA LYS A 228 13.42 -7.30 -22.99
C LYS A 228 13.72 -7.96 -21.64
N TYR A 229 12.76 -7.91 -20.71
CA TYR A 229 12.88 -8.38 -19.33
C TYR A 229 12.00 -9.61 -19.07
N SER A 230 11.94 -10.53 -20.06
CA SER A 230 11.17 -11.78 -20.00
C SER A 230 11.99 -13.03 -19.67
N THR A 231 13.32 -12.97 -19.76
CA THR A 231 14.19 -14.15 -19.59
C THR A 231 14.32 -14.55 -18.12
N ILE A 232 13.65 -15.65 -17.74
CA ILE A 232 13.89 -16.37 -16.49
C ILE A 232 15.00 -17.39 -16.72
N THR A 233 16.01 -17.40 -15.86
CA THR A 233 17.14 -18.34 -15.92
C THR A 233 17.47 -18.82 -14.51
N TYR A 234 17.96 -20.06 -14.38
CA TYR A 234 18.50 -20.58 -13.13
C TYR A 234 20.04 -20.51 -13.16
N PRO A 235 20.71 -20.00 -12.10
CA PRO A 235 20.14 -19.54 -10.84
C PRO A 235 19.48 -18.16 -10.97
N TYR A 236 18.43 -17.92 -10.16
CA TYR A 236 17.55 -16.76 -10.29
C TYR A 236 18.22 -15.38 -10.06
N ASP A 237 19.42 -15.32 -9.49
CA ASP A 237 20.22 -14.10 -9.36
C ASP A 237 20.93 -13.69 -10.67
N GLU A 238 21.05 -14.60 -11.64
CA GLU A 238 21.50 -14.34 -13.01
C GLU A 238 20.34 -13.99 -13.97
N SER A 239 19.10 -13.92 -13.46
CA SER A 239 17.88 -13.61 -14.24
C SER A 239 17.74 -12.11 -14.59
N THR A 240 17.25 -11.82 -15.80
CA THR A 240 16.88 -10.46 -16.24
C THR A 240 15.38 -10.16 -16.08
N TYR A 241 14.58 -11.13 -15.64
CA TYR A 241 13.13 -11.01 -15.55
C TYR A 241 12.64 -9.85 -14.68
N ILE A 242 11.61 -9.13 -15.15
CA ILE A 242 10.86 -8.12 -14.40
C ILE A 242 9.37 -8.27 -14.72
N ASN A 243 8.54 -8.56 -13.72
CA ASN A 243 7.10 -8.42 -13.87
C ASN A 243 6.73 -6.93 -13.77
N VAL A 244 6.63 -6.23 -14.91
CA VAL A 244 6.52 -4.77 -14.94
C VAL A 244 5.22 -4.25 -14.30
N SER A 245 4.13 -5.03 -14.28
CA SER A 245 2.89 -4.63 -13.59
C SER A 245 3.07 -4.49 -12.06
N ASN A 246 4.08 -5.13 -11.46
CA ASN A 246 4.45 -4.87 -10.05
C ASN A 246 4.96 -3.45 -9.83
N PHE A 247 5.46 -2.78 -10.89
CA PHE A 247 6.18 -1.49 -10.80
C PHE A 247 5.55 -0.35 -11.60
N LEU A 248 4.61 -0.65 -12.50
CA LEU A 248 3.93 0.29 -13.38
C LEU A 248 2.44 -0.09 -13.47
N LYS A 249 1.57 0.72 -12.86
CA LYS A 249 0.12 0.52 -12.87
C LYS A 249 -0.44 0.66 -14.28
N ASN A 250 -1.58 0.00 -14.50
CA ASN A 250 -2.35 0.04 -15.74
C ASN A 250 -1.55 -0.44 -16.98
N VAL A 251 -0.43 -1.14 -16.78
CA VAL A 251 0.24 -1.94 -17.80
C VAL A 251 -0.25 -3.38 -17.67
N ASN A 252 -0.76 -3.91 -18.79
CA ASN A 252 -1.13 -5.32 -18.91
C ASN A 252 0.16 -6.17 -18.93
N TYR A 253 0.05 -7.49 -18.72
CA TYR A 253 1.23 -8.36 -18.84
C TYR A 253 1.96 -8.12 -20.17
N ILE A 254 3.26 -7.83 -20.11
CA ILE A 254 4.09 -7.48 -21.27
C ILE A 254 4.39 -8.75 -22.06
N SER A 255 3.42 -9.19 -22.85
CA SER A 255 3.58 -10.19 -23.89
C SER A 255 4.39 -9.62 -25.06
N PRO A 256 4.91 -10.48 -25.97
CA PRO A 256 5.23 -10.07 -27.32
C PRO A 256 4.05 -9.35 -27.97
N LEU A 257 4.35 -8.35 -28.79
CA LEU A 257 3.40 -7.64 -29.63
C LEU A 257 3.77 -7.93 -31.09
N ASP A 258 3.03 -8.84 -31.72
CA ASP A 258 3.10 -9.04 -33.17
C ASP A 258 2.41 -7.85 -33.86
N TYR A 259 3.24 -7.01 -34.48
CA TYR A 259 2.84 -5.86 -35.28
C TYR A 259 3.30 -6.01 -36.75
N GLU A 260 3.69 -7.21 -37.21
CA GLU A 260 4.28 -7.47 -38.53
C GLU A 260 3.36 -7.01 -39.67
N SER A 261 2.09 -7.39 -39.62
CA SER A 261 1.12 -7.03 -40.65
C SER A 261 0.80 -5.53 -40.64
N GLN A 262 1.13 -4.84 -41.74
CA GLN A 262 0.85 -3.41 -41.97
C GLN A 262 -0.51 -3.16 -42.66
N THR A 263 -1.47 -4.09 -42.55
CA THR A 263 -2.80 -3.96 -43.19
C THR A 263 -3.78 -3.14 -42.34
N ARG A 264 -4.82 -2.57 -42.97
CA ARG A 264 -5.90 -1.82 -42.26
C ARG A 264 -6.49 -2.63 -41.11
N THR A 265 -6.85 -3.89 -41.39
CA THR A 265 -7.41 -4.84 -40.42
C THR A 265 -6.44 -5.16 -39.29
N ALA A 266 -5.15 -5.34 -39.59
CA ALA A 266 -4.13 -5.56 -38.58
C ALA A 266 -3.97 -4.34 -37.65
N PHE A 267 -3.90 -3.11 -38.19
CA PHE A 267 -3.84 -1.91 -37.35
C PHE A 267 -5.03 -1.80 -36.39
N ILE A 268 -6.26 -2.04 -36.87
CA ILE A 268 -7.48 -2.05 -36.03
C ILE A 268 -7.33 -3.06 -34.88
N ASN A 269 -6.81 -4.25 -35.18
CA ASN A 269 -6.70 -5.38 -34.25
C ASN A 269 -5.46 -5.34 -33.35
N ARG A 270 -4.53 -4.39 -33.51
CA ARG A 270 -3.34 -4.30 -32.63
C ARG A 270 -3.74 -4.15 -31.17
N ASN A 271 -3.22 -5.05 -30.32
CA ASN A 271 -3.27 -4.90 -28.87
C ASN A 271 -2.35 -3.77 -28.43
N VAL A 272 -2.69 -3.09 -27.33
CA VAL A 272 -1.80 -2.13 -26.65
C VAL A 272 -1.56 -2.67 -25.25
N PRO A 273 -0.33 -2.68 -24.72
CA PRO A 273 0.00 -3.25 -23.40
C PRO A 273 -0.47 -2.38 -22.21
N VAL A 274 -1.55 -1.61 -22.39
CA VAL A 274 -2.12 -0.67 -21.40
C VAL A 274 -3.59 -1.00 -21.16
N SER A 275 -4.01 -0.98 -19.90
CA SER A 275 -5.38 -1.29 -19.47
C SER A 275 -6.36 -0.23 -19.96
N ARG A 276 -7.57 -0.65 -20.33
CA ARG A 276 -8.61 0.26 -20.80
C ARG A 276 -9.33 0.89 -19.61
N ASP A 277 -9.72 2.15 -19.76
CA ASP A 277 -10.66 2.79 -18.85
C ASP A 277 -12.10 2.55 -19.35
N GLY A 278 -12.78 1.60 -18.72
CA GLY A 278 -14.20 1.36 -18.93
C GLY A 278 -15.11 2.40 -18.26
N SER A 279 -14.60 3.14 -17.27
CA SER A 279 -15.35 4.16 -16.52
C SER A 279 -15.35 5.54 -17.21
N ALA A 280 -14.43 5.76 -18.15
CA ALA A 280 -14.37 6.95 -18.98
C ALA A 280 -15.72 7.24 -19.67
N THR A 281 -16.10 8.52 -19.71
CA THR A 281 -17.34 8.96 -20.36
C THR A 281 -17.28 8.70 -21.86
N LYS A 282 -18.18 7.83 -22.34
CA LYS A 282 -18.27 7.45 -23.75
C LYS A 282 -18.82 8.62 -24.59
N PRO A 283 -18.19 8.99 -25.72
CA PRO A 283 -18.74 10.00 -26.60
C PRO A 283 -20.10 9.57 -27.18
N VAL A 284 -21.08 10.48 -27.18
CA VAL A 284 -22.40 10.27 -27.79
C VAL A 284 -22.55 11.24 -28.96
N LYS A 285 -22.80 10.72 -30.17
CA LYS A 285 -22.92 11.51 -31.40
C LYS A 285 -24.15 11.07 -32.20
N GLN A 286 -24.99 12.01 -32.61
CA GLN A 286 -26.27 11.77 -33.31
C GLN A 286 -27.20 10.76 -32.61
N GLY A 287 -27.12 10.63 -31.27
CA GLY A 287 -27.87 9.66 -30.47
C GLY A 287 -27.19 8.29 -30.27
N TYR A 288 -26.07 8.01 -30.95
CA TYR A 288 -25.31 6.77 -30.82
C TYR A 288 -24.17 6.90 -29.82
N THR A 289 -24.00 5.92 -28.93
CA THR A 289 -22.95 5.88 -27.91
C THR A 289 -21.74 5.09 -28.40
N TYR A 290 -20.61 5.76 -28.62
CA TYR A 290 -19.43 5.09 -29.15
C TYR A 290 -18.78 4.16 -28.11
N SER A 291 -18.58 2.90 -28.49
CA SER A 291 -18.15 1.84 -27.58
C SER A 291 -17.30 0.73 -28.25
N GLU A 292 -16.83 0.94 -29.48
CA GLU A 292 -15.94 -0.01 -30.18
C GLU A 292 -14.46 0.13 -29.79
N GLU A 293 -14.07 1.31 -29.30
CA GLU A 293 -12.80 1.56 -28.61
C GLU A 293 -13.10 2.23 -27.26
N LEU A 294 -12.24 1.95 -26.28
CA LEU A 294 -12.29 2.55 -24.95
C LEU A 294 -11.05 3.40 -24.72
N ALA A 295 -11.12 4.36 -23.80
CA ALA A 295 -9.95 5.10 -23.37
C ALA A 295 -8.88 4.17 -22.76
N PHE A 296 -7.64 4.61 -22.75
CA PHE A 296 -6.57 4.03 -21.94
C PHE A 296 -6.47 4.77 -20.61
N LYS A 297 -6.22 4.02 -19.52
CA LYS A 297 -5.87 4.61 -18.23
C LYS A 297 -4.46 5.21 -18.31
N ALA A 298 -4.20 6.24 -17.51
CA ALA A 298 -2.85 6.77 -17.32
C ALA A 298 -1.95 5.76 -16.59
N LEU A 299 -0.66 5.79 -16.90
CA LEU A 299 0.38 5.00 -16.26
C LEU A 299 0.90 5.72 -15.01
N GLU A 300 1.07 4.96 -13.92
CA GLU A 300 1.63 5.44 -12.66
C GLU A 300 2.71 4.47 -12.16
N VAL A 301 3.80 4.99 -11.62
CA VAL A 301 4.86 4.18 -11.01
C VAL A 301 4.43 3.71 -9.62
N GLN A 302 4.76 2.47 -9.25
CA GLN A 302 4.55 1.92 -7.91
C GLN A 302 5.73 1.02 -7.51
N ASN A 303 5.92 0.77 -6.21
CA ASN A 303 6.83 -0.24 -5.62
C ASN A 303 8.30 -0.19 -6.14
N LEU A 304 8.74 0.90 -6.76
CA LEU A 304 10.00 0.97 -7.47
C LEU A 304 11.26 0.80 -6.57
N PRO A 305 11.25 1.20 -5.27
CA PRO A 305 12.32 0.84 -4.35
C PRO A 305 12.57 -0.67 -4.24
N ASP A 306 11.54 -1.51 -4.37
CA ASP A 306 11.70 -2.97 -4.25
C ASP A 306 12.47 -3.56 -5.43
N LEU A 307 12.34 -2.97 -6.63
CA LEU A 307 13.16 -3.33 -7.79
C LEU A 307 14.63 -2.97 -7.55
N LEU A 308 14.92 -1.83 -6.94
CA LEU A 308 16.29 -1.42 -6.61
C LEU A 308 16.87 -2.31 -5.50
N ASN A 309 16.12 -2.56 -4.43
CA ASN A 309 16.51 -3.41 -3.31
C ASN A 309 16.83 -4.84 -3.77
N ASP A 310 16.03 -5.42 -4.68
CA ASP A 310 16.28 -6.75 -5.26
C ASP A 310 17.51 -6.76 -6.21
N ILE A 311 17.70 -5.71 -7.00
CA ILE A 311 18.90 -5.52 -7.84
C ILE A 311 20.17 -5.48 -6.97
N GLU A 312 20.17 -4.67 -5.90
CA GLU A 312 21.33 -4.45 -5.06
C GLU A 312 21.58 -5.62 -4.10
N GLY A 313 20.52 -6.22 -3.54
CA GLY A 313 20.59 -7.43 -2.74
C GLY A 313 21.20 -8.61 -3.50
N LYS A 314 20.86 -8.80 -4.78
CA LYS A 314 21.48 -9.83 -5.64
C LYS A 314 22.97 -9.57 -5.89
N ILE A 315 23.36 -8.32 -6.14
CA ILE A 315 24.78 -7.96 -6.31
C ILE A 315 25.55 -8.17 -5.00
N ALA A 316 24.99 -7.78 -3.85
CA ALA A 316 25.61 -7.97 -2.54
C ALA A 316 25.77 -9.46 -2.19
N ALA A 317 24.71 -10.27 -2.36
CA ALA A 317 24.74 -11.71 -2.12
C ALA A 317 25.74 -12.46 -3.02
N ALA A 318 25.97 -11.99 -4.25
CA ALA A 318 27.01 -12.52 -5.14
C ALA A 318 28.43 -11.98 -4.80
N THR A 319 28.54 -10.88 -4.06
CA THR A 319 29.83 -10.26 -3.68
C THR A 319 30.41 -10.91 -2.42
N THR A 320 29.61 -11.22 -1.40
CA THR A 320 30.10 -11.84 -0.14
C THR A 320 30.92 -13.13 -0.36
N PRO A 321 30.54 -14.06 -1.26
CA PRO A 321 31.35 -15.25 -1.56
C PRO A 321 32.68 -14.94 -2.26
N VAL A 322 32.77 -13.84 -3.03
CA VAL A 322 34.03 -13.39 -3.62
C VAL A 322 34.97 -12.93 -2.51
N THR A 323 34.52 -12.04 -1.63
CA THR A 323 35.35 -11.55 -0.51
C THR A 323 35.82 -12.66 0.43
N ALA A 324 34.99 -13.70 0.65
CA ALA A 324 35.41 -14.90 1.38
C ALA A 324 36.51 -15.70 0.63
N ALA A 325 36.40 -15.84 -0.69
CA ALA A 325 37.42 -16.51 -1.52
C ALA A 325 38.72 -15.69 -1.65
N GLU A 326 38.64 -14.36 -1.70
CA GLU A 326 39.81 -13.46 -1.65
C GLU A 326 40.59 -13.65 -0.33
N ALA A 327 39.89 -13.69 0.81
CA ALA A 327 40.47 -13.97 2.11
C ALA A 327 41.08 -15.39 2.21
N ALA A 328 40.45 -16.39 1.60
CA ALA A 328 40.97 -17.75 1.51
C ALA A 328 42.27 -17.82 0.67
N VAL A 329 42.33 -17.13 -0.47
CA VAL A 329 43.56 -17.00 -1.28
C VAL A 329 44.67 -16.30 -0.50
N ALA A 330 44.36 -15.22 0.23
CA ALA A 330 45.34 -14.53 1.08
C ALA A 330 45.90 -15.45 2.17
N SER A 331 45.03 -16.20 2.85
CA SER A 331 45.41 -17.18 3.87
C SER A 331 46.27 -18.32 3.31
N ALA A 332 45.90 -18.87 2.15
CA ALA A 332 46.66 -19.94 1.50
C ALA A 332 48.04 -19.47 1.02
N ARG A 333 48.17 -18.22 0.53
CA ARG A 333 49.47 -17.60 0.21
C ARG A 333 50.35 -17.45 1.44
N ALA A 334 49.79 -16.98 2.56
CA ALA A 334 50.52 -16.82 3.81
C ALA A 334 51.03 -18.17 4.36
N ALA A 335 50.20 -19.22 4.29
CA ALA A 335 50.60 -20.57 4.68
C ALA A 335 51.75 -21.12 3.79
N LEU A 336 51.62 -21.05 2.46
CA LEU A 336 52.67 -21.51 1.55
C LEU A 336 53.98 -20.70 1.68
N ALA A 337 53.91 -19.43 2.08
CA ALA A 337 55.11 -18.63 2.37
C ALA A 337 55.86 -19.09 3.64
N ALA A 338 55.18 -19.78 4.57
CA ALA A 338 55.78 -20.32 5.79
C ALA A 338 56.40 -21.72 5.61
N ASP A 339 55.87 -22.54 4.69
CA ASP A 339 56.48 -23.81 4.23
C ASP A 339 56.40 -23.91 2.70
N PRO A 340 57.36 -23.30 1.96
CA PRO A 340 57.35 -23.30 0.49
C PRO A 340 57.59 -24.67 -0.14
N THR A 341 58.06 -25.65 0.63
CA THR A 341 58.28 -27.04 0.18
C THR A 341 57.01 -27.89 0.21
N ASN A 342 55.90 -27.37 0.75
CA ASN A 342 54.70 -28.15 0.98
C ASN A 342 53.79 -28.22 -0.26
N VAL A 343 53.85 -29.35 -0.97
CA VAL A 343 52.97 -29.65 -2.12
C VAL A 343 51.47 -29.58 -1.74
N GLY A 344 51.13 -29.87 -0.48
CA GLY A 344 49.77 -29.72 0.05
C GLY A 344 49.31 -28.26 0.09
N LEU A 345 50.17 -27.34 0.54
CA LEU A 345 49.87 -25.90 0.56
C LEU A 345 49.84 -25.30 -0.85
N GLN A 346 50.69 -25.76 -1.76
CA GLN A 346 50.64 -25.37 -3.18
C GLN A 346 49.33 -25.80 -3.84
N THR A 347 48.84 -27.01 -3.51
CA THR A 347 47.53 -27.51 -3.95
C THR A 347 46.39 -26.69 -3.34
N ALA A 348 46.45 -26.37 -2.04
CA ALA A 348 45.44 -25.56 -1.36
C ALA A 348 45.33 -24.14 -1.95
N LEU A 349 46.46 -23.49 -2.26
CA LEU A 349 46.50 -22.20 -2.94
C LEU A 349 45.87 -22.28 -4.35
N THR A 350 46.21 -23.30 -5.13
CA THR A 350 45.63 -23.54 -6.46
C THR A 350 44.11 -23.69 -6.39
N ASN A 351 43.61 -24.46 -5.43
CA ASN A 351 42.17 -24.65 -5.21
C ASN A 351 41.47 -23.35 -4.78
N ALA A 352 42.07 -22.54 -3.91
CA ALA A 352 41.52 -21.24 -3.51
C ALA A 352 41.45 -20.26 -4.69
N GLN A 353 42.46 -20.25 -5.58
CA GLN A 353 42.46 -19.42 -6.79
C GLN A 353 41.39 -19.87 -7.80
N ASN A 354 41.16 -21.18 -7.93
CA ASN A 354 40.11 -21.73 -8.78
C ASN A 354 38.70 -21.40 -8.25
N ASP A 355 38.48 -21.47 -6.93
CA ASP A 355 37.20 -21.06 -6.35
C ASP A 355 36.96 -19.55 -6.52
N LEU A 356 37.94 -18.70 -6.19
CA LEU A 356 37.87 -17.25 -6.40
C LEU A 356 37.52 -16.91 -7.86
N THR A 357 38.17 -17.57 -8.82
CA THR A 357 37.86 -17.40 -10.25
C THR A 357 36.40 -17.77 -10.56
N THR A 358 35.90 -18.87 -9.98
CA THR A 358 34.51 -19.32 -10.14
C THR A 358 33.51 -18.34 -9.52
N LYS A 359 33.77 -17.84 -8.30
CA LYS A 359 32.93 -16.83 -7.63
C LYS A 359 32.92 -15.52 -8.44
N GLN A 360 34.07 -15.07 -8.93
CA GLN A 360 34.18 -13.84 -9.73
C GLN A 360 33.44 -13.94 -11.06
N GLN A 361 33.51 -15.10 -11.73
CA GLN A 361 32.71 -15.36 -12.94
C GLN A 361 31.21 -15.26 -12.63
N LYS A 362 30.73 -15.83 -11.50
CA LYS A 362 29.32 -15.68 -11.10
C LYS A 362 28.95 -14.21 -10.84
N LEU A 363 29.76 -13.50 -10.06
CA LEU A 363 29.52 -12.08 -9.74
C LEU A 363 29.45 -11.23 -11.02
N ASN A 364 30.27 -11.51 -12.03
CA ASN A 364 30.23 -10.81 -13.31
C ASN A 364 28.93 -11.09 -14.09
N LYS A 365 28.43 -12.33 -14.10
CA LYS A 365 27.12 -12.65 -14.69
C LYS A 365 25.97 -11.95 -13.96
N VAL A 366 25.94 -12.03 -12.63
CA VAL A 366 24.92 -11.36 -11.79
C VAL A 366 24.93 -9.86 -12.06
N ARG A 367 26.10 -9.20 -12.02
CA ARG A 367 26.24 -7.77 -12.37
C ARG A 367 25.74 -7.46 -13.78
N THR A 368 25.96 -8.34 -14.76
CA THR A 368 25.48 -8.16 -16.14
C THR A 368 23.96 -8.25 -16.24
N ALA A 369 23.32 -9.21 -15.56
CA ALA A 369 21.86 -9.33 -15.50
C ALA A 369 21.22 -8.17 -14.73
N GLN A 370 21.80 -7.77 -13.60
CA GLN A 370 21.30 -6.67 -12.78
C GLN A 370 21.53 -5.29 -13.41
N ALA A 371 22.58 -5.10 -14.23
CA ALA A 371 22.76 -3.89 -15.03
C ALA A 371 21.58 -3.67 -16.01
N LYS A 372 21.18 -4.71 -16.75
CA LYS A 372 19.99 -4.68 -17.60
C LYS A 372 18.73 -4.29 -16.83
N ARG A 373 18.52 -4.88 -15.63
CA ARG A 373 17.35 -4.54 -14.79
C ARG A 373 17.40 -3.10 -14.25
N ARG A 374 18.60 -2.53 -14.09
CA ARG A 374 18.82 -1.12 -13.72
C ARG A 374 18.51 -0.13 -14.88
N GLU A 375 18.61 -0.54 -16.14
CA GLU A 375 18.09 0.23 -17.28
C GLU A 375 16.57 0.41 -17.15
N ALA A 376 15.83 -0.68 -16.91
CA ALA A 376 14.38 -0.63 -16.68
C ALA A 376 14.00 0.24 -15.47
N TYR A 377 14.72 0.10 -14.35
CA TYR A 377 14.56 0.98 -13.19
C TYR A 377 14.75 2.46 -13.56
N THR A 378 15.76 2.78 -14.37
CA THR A 378 16.05 4.15 -14.83
C THR A 378 14.93 4.67 -15.74
N ALA A 379 14.40 3.83 -16.64
CA ALA A 379 13.29 4.21 -17.49
C ALA A 379 11.99 4.47 -16.70
N LEU A 380 11.73 3.68 -15.65
CA LEU A 380 10.58 3.80 -14.75
C LEU A 380 10.67 4.97 -13.77
N SER A 381 11.86 5.25 -13.20
CA SER A 381 12.06 6.35 -12.25
C SER A 381 12.09 7.74 -12.90
N THR A 382 12.36 7.81 -14.21
CA THR A 382 12.41 9.07 -14.95
C THR A 382 11.01 9.57 -15.27
N ALA A 383 10.49 10.52 -14.49
CA ALA A 383 9.13 11.03 -14.62
C ALA A 383 8.74 11.47 -16.05
N ALA A 384 9.67 12.10 -16.79
CA ALA A 384 9.44 12.53 -18.18
C ALA A 384 9.09 11.36 -19.13
N ASN A 385 9.60 10.15 -18.88
CA ASN A 385 9.26 8.97 -19.68
C ASN A 385 7.82 8.51 -19.45
N ILE A 386 7.33 8.65 -18.21
CA ILE A 386 5.95 8.36 -17.82
C ILE A 386 5.01 9.40 -18.42
N THR A 387 5.39 10.69 -18.36
CA THR A 387 4.65 11.80 -19.00
C THR A 387 4.51 11.57 -20.51
N ALA A 388 5.61 11.34 -21.23
CA ALA A 388 5.57 11.14 -22.68
C ALA A 388 4.72 9.93 -23.10
N ALA A 389 4.71 8.84 -22.32
CA ALA A 389 3.81 7.72 -22.55
C ALA A 389 2.34 8.10 -22.30
N ASN A 390 2.05 8.84 -21.23
CA ASN A 390 0.70 9.32 -20.91
C ASN A 390 0.17 10.33 -21.94
N ASP A 391 1.01 11.17 -22.53
CA ASP A 391 0.63 12.12 -23.58
C ASP A 391 0.14 11.38 -24.84
N VAL A 392 0.81 10.28 -25.23
CA VAL A 392 0.37 9.43 -26.36
C VAL A 392 -0.98 8.75 -26.07
N LEU A 393 -1.18 8.26 -24.84
CA LEU A 393 -2.45 7.66 -24.42
C LEU A 393 -3.57 8.70 -24.37
N ALA A 394 -3.30 9.91 -23.89
CA ALA A 394 -4.23 11.04 -23.89
C ALA A 394 -4.59 11.48 -25.32
N ALA A 395 -3.64 11.50 -26.25
CA ALA A 395 -3.89 11.79 -27.66
C ALA A 395 -4.86 10.77 -28.30
N PHE A 396 -4.73 9.48 -27.98
CA PHE A 396 -5.71 8.47 -28.41
C PHE A 396 -7.07 8.67 -27.74
N ASN A 397 -7.12 8.95 -26.44
CA ASN A 397 -8.37 9.18 -25.71
C ASN A 397 -9.15 10.36 -26.31
N ASN A 398 -8.47 11.45 -26.66
CA ASN A 398 -9.07 12.60 -27.34
C ASN A 398 -9.61 12.24 -28.75
N LYS A 399 -8.97 11.30 -29.46
CA LYS A 399 -9.43 10.81 -30.78
C LYS A 399 -10.72 9.98 -30.73
N LEU A 400 -11.18 9.52 -29.56
CA LEU A 400 -12.44 8.79 -29.44
C LEU A 400 -13.66 9.64 -29.87
N ALA A 401 -13.60 10.97 -29.73
CA ALA A 401 -14.66 11.87 -30.19
C ALA A 401 -14.76 11.91 -31.73
N ASP A 402 -13.63 11.98 -32.43
CA ASP A 402 -13.57 11.94 -33.90
C ASP A 402 -14.06 10.58 -34.45
N LEU A 403 -13.67 9.48 -33.78
CA LEU A 403 -14.13 8.14 -34.14
C LEU A 403 -15.64 7.97 -33.92
N ALA A 404 -16.19 8.56 -32.86
CA ALA A 404 -17.63 8.57 -32.59
C ALA A 404 -18.42 9.32 -33.66
N ASP A 405 -17.91 10.43 -34.20
CA ASP A 405 -18.56 11.14 -35.32
C ASP A 405 -18.62 10.27 -36.58
N LYS A 406 -17.53 9.56 -36.91
CA LYS A 406 -17.50 8.62 -38.05
C LYS A 406 -18.42 7.42 -37.83
N TYR A 407 -18.43 6.85 -36.61
CA TYR A 407 -19.33 5.76 -36.24
C TYR A 407 -20.80 6.16 -36.34
N ALA A 408 -21.17 7.36 -35.88
CA ALA A 408 -22.55 7.85 -35.97
C ALA A 408 -23.03 8.00 -37.43
N VAL A 409 -22.16 8.49 -38.34
CA VAL A 409 -22.49 8.54 -39.79
C VAL A 409 -22.71 7.13 -40.35
N LEU A 410 -21.86 6.17 -40.01
CA LEU A 410 -22.03 4.75 -40.36
C LEU A 410 -23.36 4.19 -39.83
N LYS A 411 -23.73 4.44 -38.57
CA LYS A 411 -24.99 3.95 -38.00
C LYS A 411 -26.24 4.57 -38.61
N VAL A 412 -26.18 5.85 -39.00
CA VAL A 412 -27.26 6.48 -39.79
C VAL A 412 -27.40 5.81 -41.17
N ALA A 413 -26.28 5.47 -41.83
CA ALA A 413 -26.31 4.74 -43.11
C ALA A 413 -26.86 3.31 -42.95
N GLU A 414 -26.43 2.56 -41.92
CA GLU A 414 -26.96 1.23 -41.59
C GLU A 414 -28.49 1.26 -41.41
N VAL A 415 -29.02 2.20 -40.62
CA VAL A 415 -30.46 2.29 -40.35
C VAL A 415 -31.25 2.58 -41.63
N LYS A 416 -30.78 3.49 -42.50
CA LYS A 416 -31.41 3.70 -43.82
C LYS A 416 -31.42 2.40 -44.63
N TRP A 417 -30.30 1.67 -44.69
CA TRP A 417 -30.15 0.46 -45.50
C TRP A 417 -31.06 -0.68 -45.01
N TYR A 418 -31.22 -0.81 -43.68
CA TYR A 418 -32.17 -1.75 -43.08
C TYR A 418 -33.63 -1.39 -43.38
N VAL A 419 -34.00 -0.10 -43.32
CA VAL A 419 -35.36 0.38 -43.65
C VAL A 419 -35.68 0.12 -45.12
N LEU A 420 -34.76 0.40 -46.04
CA LEU A 420 -34.97 0.17 -47.47
C LEU A 420 -35.02 -1.32 -47.84
N ASN A 421 -34.24 -2.18 -47.16
CA ASN A 421 -34.38 -3.63 -47.31
C ASN A 421 -35.71 -4.17 -46.76
N ALA A 422 -36.24 -3.58 -45.68
CA ALA A 422 -37.57 -3.91 -45.16
C ALA A 422 -38.66 -3.51 -46.17
N GLU A 423 -38.57 -2.33 -46.77
CA GLU A 423 -39.44 -1.89 -47.88
C GLU A 423 -39.43 -2.88 -49.06
N ILE A 424 -38.23 -3.25 -49.54
CA ILE A 424 -38.04 -4.23 -50.62
C ILE A 424 -38.60 -5.62 -50.25
N SER A 425 -38.45 -6.04 -48.99
CA SER A 425 -38.94 -7.36 -48.51
C SER A 425 -40.46 -7.40 -48.39
N ALA A 426 -41.08 -6.31 -47.92
CA ALA A 426 -42.53 -6.16 -47.90
C ALA A 426 -43.11 -6.15 -49.33
N LEU A 427 -42.54 -5.35 -50.24
CA LEU A 427 -42.98 -5.28 -51.65
C LEU A 427 -42.88 -6.64 -52.36
N ARG A 428 -41.79 -7.40 -52.16
CA ARG A 428 -41.68 -8.78 -52.68
C ARG A 428 -42.77 -9.71 -52.14
N THR A 429 -43.07 -9.62 -50.84
CA THR A 429 -44.11 -10.44 -50.19
C THR A 429 -45.50 -10.13 -50.75
N LEU A 430 -45.81 -8.84 -50.96
CA LEU A 430 -47.06 -8.39 -51.56
C LEU A 430 -47.19 -8.91 -53.00
N GLY A 431 -46.20 -8.64 -53.86
CA GLY A 431 -46.21 -9.09 -55.27
C GLY A 431 -46.26 -10.62 -55.43
N ALA A 432 -45.57 -11.38 -54.58
CA ALA A 432 -45.63 -12.84 -54.56
C ALA A 432 -47.03 -13.37 -54.18
N THR A 433 -47.79 -12.63 -53.36
CA THR A 433 -49.18 -12.96 -53.03
C THR A 433 -50.13 -12.69 -54.21
N THR A 434 -49.80 -11.74 -55.10
CA THR A 434 -50.62 -11.38 -56.27
C THR A 434 -50.35 -12.25 -57.50
N LEU A 435 -49.22 -12.96 -57.57
CA LEU A 435 -48.81 -13.73 -58.75
C LEU A 435 -49.53 -15.08 -58.95
N VAL A 436 -50.24 -15.61 -57.95
CA VAL A 436 -50.85 -16.96 -58.05
C VAL A 436 -52.36 -16.92 -58.24
N GLN A 437 -52.78 -16.64 -59.47
CA GLN A 437 -54.10 -16.99 -60.00
C GLN A 437 -53.96 -17.44 -61.46
N ASN A 438 -53.78 -18.74 -61.72
CA ASN A 438 -54.04 -19.36 -63.04
C ASN A 438 -54.12 -20.91 -63.02
N ASP A 439 -53.36 -21.62 -62.17
CA ASP A 439 -53.31 -23.10 -62.17
C ASP A 439 -53.72 -23.78 -60.84
N GLY A 440 -53.68 -23.05 -59.72
CA GLY A 440 -54.27 -23.48 -58.44
C GLY A 440 -53.32 -24.21 -57.48
N THR A 441 -52.06 -24.41 -57.83
CA THR A 441 -51.04 -24.98 -56.93
C THR A 441 -50.15 -23.88 -56.34
N LEU A 442 -50.11 -23.76 -55.02
CA LEU A 442 -49.76 -22.50 -54.35
C LEU A 442 -48.66 -22.70 -53.30
N GLU A 443 -47.39 -22.43 -53.67
CA GLU A 443 -46.29 -22.30 -52.71
C GLU A 443 -46.00 -20.81 -52.43
N SER A 444 -46.90 -20.15 -51.72
CA SER A 444 -46.63 -18.83 -51.13
C SER A 444 -46.79 -18.88 -49.62
N THR A 445 -45.86 -18.24 -48.91
CA THR A 445 -46.13 -17.81 -47.54
C THR A 445 -47.00 -16.56 -47.64
N SER A 446 -48.31 -16.74 -47.47
CA SER A 446 -49.28 -15.65 -47.57
C SER A 446 -48.88 -14.46 -46.69
N LYS A 447 -49.32 -13.24 -47.06
CA LYS A 447 -49.15 -12.00 -46.28
C LYS A 447 -49.33 -12.22 -44.76
N ALA A 448 -50.35 -12.99 -44.36
CA ALA A 448 -50.63 -13.33 -42.96
C ALA A 448 -49.53 -14.20 -42.31
N ALA A 449 -49.00 -15.20 -43.02
CA ALA A 449 -47.90 -16.03 -42.53
C ALA A 449 -46.60 -15.23 -42.35
N ARG A 450 -46.28 -14.32 -43.29
CA ARG A 450 -45.11 -13.42 -43.15
C ARG A 450 -45.28 -12.45 -41.98
N VAL A 451 -46.45 -11.82 -41.85
CA VAL A 451 -46.79 -10.94 -40.71
C VAL A 451 -46.72 -11.70 -39.38
N LYS A 452 -47.17 -12.96 -39.30
CA LYS A 452 -47.01 -13.79 -38.10
C LYS A 452 -45.53 -14.00 -37.74
N ALA A 453 -44.71 -14.47 -38.68
CA ALA A 453 -43.29 -14.73 -38.43
C ALA A 453 -42.50 -13.45 -38.05
N LEU A 454 -42.88 -12.29 -38.61
CA LEU A 454 -42.30 -11.00 -38.23
C LEU A 454 -42.72 -10.55 -36.82
N ASN A 455 -43.96 -10.78 -36.42
CA ASN A 455 -44.41 -10.52 -35.04
C ASN A 455 -43.71 -11.42 -34.02
N GLU A 456 -43.52 -12.71 -34.34
CA GLU A 456 -42.73 -13.66 -33.53
C GLU A 456 -41.27 -13.19 -33.40
N LYS A 457 -40.64 -12.79 -34.51
CA LYS A 457 -39.28 -12.20 -34.50
C LYS A 457 -39.21 -10.92 -33.68
N LEU A 458 -40.21 -10.03 -33.77
CA LEU A 458 -40.27 -8.80 -32.99
C LEU A 458 -40.43 -9.07 -31.49
N ALA A 459 -41.20 -10.09 -31.11
CA ALA A 459 -41.34 -10.52 -29.72
C ALA A 459 -40.01 -11.03 -29.15
N ILE A 460 -39.26 -11.85 -29.91
CA ILE A 460 -37.92 -12.32 -29.54
C ILE A 460 -36.95 -11.15 -29.34
N LEU A 461 -36.92 -10.20 -30.29
CA LEU A 461 -36.05 -9.03 -30.21
C LEU A 461 -36.38 -8.14 -28.99
N LYS A 462 -37.67 -7.94 -28.67
CA LYS A 462 -38.11 -7.21 -27.47
C LYS A 462 -37.76 -7.94 -26.17
N ALA A 463 -37.86 -9.26 -26.14
CA ALA A 463 -37.46 -10.06 -24.97
C ALA A 463 -35.94 -9.96 -24.72
N GLU A 464 -35.12 -10.03 -25.78
CA GLU A 464 -33.68 -9.79 -25.68
C GLU A 464 -33.34 -8.35 -25.30
N GLU A 465 -34.15 -7.36 -25.71
CA GLU A 465 -33.96 -5.95 -25.33
C GLU A 465 -34.16 -5.76 -23.83
N ALA A 466 -35.21 -6.38 -23.25
CA ALA A 466 -35.43 -6.41 -21.81
C ALA A 466 -34.26 -7.12 -21.09
N ARG A 467 -33.86 -8.31 -21.56
CA ARG A 467 -32.75 -9.08 -20.99
C ARG A 467 -31.42 -8.30 -20.97
N LEU A 468 -31.14 -7.53 -22.02
CA LEU A 468 -29.94 -6.68 -22.11
C LEU A 468 -30.03 -5.46 -21.17
N LYS A 469 -31.19 -4.81 -21.07
CA LYS A 469 -31.43 -3.72 -20.10
C LYS A 469 -31.30 -4.21 -18.65
N ASP A 470 -31.81 -5.40 -18.35
CA ASP A 470 -31.64 -6.05 -17.04
C ASP A 470 -30.18 -6.41 -16.78
N ALA A 471 -29.45 -6.93 -17.77
CA ALA A 471 -28.02 -7.22 -17.64
C ALA A 471 -27.18 -5.94 -17.38
N ILE A 472 -27.48 -4.83 -18.04
CA ILE A 472 -26.83 -3.52 -17.80
C ILE A 472 -27.13 -2.99 -16.39
N SER A 473 -28.35 -3.24 -15.88
CA SER A 473 -28.84 -2.74 -14.59
C SER A 473 -28.42 -3.60 -13.38
N ASN A 474 -28.24 -4.91 -13.59
CA ASN A 474 -28.02 -5.90 -12.53
C ASN A 474 -26.60 -6.50 -12.51
N SER A 475 -25.81 -6.40 -13.59
CA SER A 475 -24.41 -6.81 -13.52
C SER A 475 -23.65 -5.97 -12.48
N SER A 476 -22.84 -6.66 -11.66
CA SER A 476 -21.95 -6.14 -10.61
C SER A 476 -22.49 -5.19 -9.53
N ARG A 477 -23.67 -4.54 -9.64
CA ARG A 477 -24.12 -3.53 -8.66
C ARG A 477 -24.18 -4.06 -7.23
N ALA A 478 -24.59 -5.32 -7.03
CA ALA A 478 -24.57 -5.96 -5.71
C ALA A 478 -23.14 -6.22 -5.16
N ALA A 479 -22.16 -6.48 -6.04
CA ALA A 479 -20.76 -6.67 -5.68
C ALA A 479 -20.09 -5.32 -5.39
N LEU A 480 -20.33 -4.30 -6.21
CA LEU A 480 -19.87 -2.92 -6.00
C LEU A 480 -20.38 -2.37 -4.66
N ASN A 481 -21.71 -2.42 -4.43
CA ASN A 481 -22.32 -2.02 -3.16
C ASN A 481 -21.80 -2.82 -1.94
N THR A 482 -21.14 -3.96 -2.14
CA THR A 482 -20.52 -4.75 -1.06
C THR A 482 -19.07 -4.36 -0.84
N ASN A 483 -18.28 -4.21 -1.90
CA ASN A 483 -16.91 -3.71 -1.80
C ASN A 483 -16.88 -2.27 -1.25
N GLU A 484 -17.84 -1.41 -1.62
CA GLU A 484 -17.96 -0.05 -1.06
C GLU A 484 -18.24 -0.04 0.45
N ARG A 485 -19.15 -0.89 0.93
CA ARG A 485 -19.41 -1.04 2.37
C ARG A 485 -18.19 -1.59 3.10
N ASN A 486 -17.46 -2.53 2.51
CA ASN A 486 -16.24 -3.09 3.08
C ASN A 486 -15.13 -2.03 3.17
N THR A 487 -14.92 -1.23 2.11
CA THR A 487 -13.96 -0.12 2.11
C THR A 487 -14.31 0.93 3.16
N ALA A 488 -15.58 1.36 3.23
CA ALA A 488 -16.04 2.35 4.23
C ALA A 488 -15.92 1.84 5.68
N ALA A 489 -16.17 0.55 5.93
CA ALA A 489 -15.95 -0.08 7.23
C ALA A 489 -14.45 -0.13 7.59
N LYS A 490 -13.57 -0.32 6.60
CA LYS A 490 -12.12 -0.30 6.80
C LYS A 490 -11.59 1.12 7.04
N ASP A 491 -12.14 2.13 6.37
CA ASP A 491 -11.86 3.55 6.66
C ASP A 491 -12.20 3.92 8.11
N ALA A 492 -13.39 3.51 8.60
CA ALA A 492 -13.76 3.69 10.00
C ALA A 492 -12.81 2.96 10.97
N THR A 493 -12.28 1.80 10.58
CA THR A 493 -11.29 1.05 11.36
C THR A 493 -9.96 1.79 11.46
N VAL A 494 -9.43 2.31 10.34
CA VAL A 494 -8.19 3.10 10.30
C VAL A 494 -8.34 4.39 11.11
N ALA A 495 -9.49 5.07 11.02
CA ALA A 495 -9.78 6.26 11.81
C ALA A 495 -9.79 5.97 13.33
N LEU A 496 -10.45 4.87 13.75
CA LEU A 496 -10.48 4.45 15.15
C LEU A 496 -9.08 4.10 15.69
N GLN A 497 -8.28 3.35 14.92
CA GLN A 497 -6.91 3.01 15.30
C GLN A 497 -6.01 4.25 15.39
N THR A 498 -6.21 5.24 14.50
CA THR A 498 -5.50 6.52 14.56
C THR A 498 -5.84 7.29 15.83
N ALA A 499 -7.12 7.37 16.22
CA ALA A 499 -7.53 7.99 17.47
C ALA A 499 -6.96 7.26 18.71
N ILE A 500 -6.87 5.92 18.66
CA ILE A 500 -6.20 5.13 19.71
C ILE A 500 -4.71 5.51 19.80
N LYS A 501 -3.99 5.66 18.68
CA LYS A 501 -2.58 6.09 18.66
C LYS A 501 -2.41 7.43 19.36
N THR A 502 -3.19 8.45 18.99
CA THR A 502 -3.10 9.81 19.59
C THR A 502 -3.38 9.82 21.09
N ASN A 503 -4.28 8.97 21.58
CA ASN A 503 -4.50 8.81 23.02
C ASN A 503 -3.29 8.15 23.73
N GLN A 504 -2.61 7.18 23.10
CA GLN A 504 -1.40 6.56 23.66
C GLN A 504 -0.19 7.51 23.60
N GLU A 505 -0.05 8.30 22.54
CA GLU A 505 0.97 9.37 22.44
C GLU A 505 0.79 10.43 23.54
N SER A 506 -0.47 10.76 23.88
CA SER A 506 -0.80 11.65 25.01
C SER A 506 -0.40 11.04 26.36
N LEU A 507 -0.50 9.72 26.54
CA LEU A 507 0.00 9.01 27.73
C LEU A 507 1.53 8.96 27.79
N VAL A 508 2.22 8.76 26.65
CA VAL A 508 3.68 8.87 26.55
C VAL A 508 4.15 10.27 27.01
N ALA A 509 3.48 11.32 26.54
CA ALA A 509 3.77 12.69 26.96
C ALA A 509 3.51 12.91 28.47
N PHE A 510 2.40 12.41 29.01
CA PHE A 510 2.07 12.49 30.44
C PHE A 510 3.12 11.79 31.32
N TYR A 511 3.46 10.54 31.04
CA TYR A 511 4.46 9.80 31.83
C TYR A 511 5.86 10.38 31.68
N THR A 512 6.21 10.93 30.50
CA THR A 512 7.47 11.69 30.32
C THR A 512 7.52 12.94 31.19
N ALA A 513 6.43 13.71 31.27
CA ALA A 513 6.35 14.88 32.12
C ALA A 513 6.41 14.52 33.62
N GLN A 514 5.68 13.48 34.04
CA GLN A 514 5.72 12.96 35.41
C GLN A 514 7.12 12.49 35.79
N LEU A 515 7.78 11.72 34.91
CA LEU A 515 9.16 11.26 35.11
C LEU A 515 10.10 12.46 35.28
N ASN A 516 10.08 13.44 34.37
CA ASN A 516 10.95 14.62 34.44
C ASN A 516 10.73 15.45 35.72
N TYR A 517 9.48 15.58 36.19
CA TYR A 517 9.15 16.23 37.46
C TYR A 517 9.76 15.47 38.66
N VAL A 518 9.58 14.16 38.71
CA VAL A 518 10.14 13.31 39.79
C VAL A 518 11.67 13.31 39.77
N LYS A 519 12.30 13.31 38.59
CA LYS A 519 13.76 13.49 38.45
C LYS A 519 14.21 14.82 39.06
N ALA A 520 13.56 15.92 38.71
CA ALA A 520 13.90 17.25 39.25
C ALA A 520 13.78 17.31 40.78
N GLN A 521 12.75 16.67 41.37
CA GLN A 521 12.62 16.59 42.83
C GLN A 521 13.71 15.74 43.48
N LEU A 522 14.06 14.58 42.91
CA LEU A 522 15.16 13.75 43.42
C LEU A 522 16.51 14.49 43.35
N THR A 523 16.79 15.20 42.26
CA THR A 523 17.98 16.06 42.14
C THR A 523 17.98 17.20 43.17
N ALA A 524 16.83 17.84 43.42
CA ALA A 524 16.71 18.88 44.46
C ALA A 524 16.94 18.34 45.89
N LEU A 525 16.66 17.06 46.13
CA LEU A 525 17.00 16.36 47.38
C LEU A 525 18.47 15.89 47.42
N GLY A 526 19.27 16.13 46.38
CA GLY A 526 20.67 15.72 46.30
C GLY A 526 20.88 14.25 45.90
N VAL A 527 19.85 13.59 45.37
CA VAL A 527 19.98 12.25 44.76
C VAL A 527 20.47 12.43 43.32
N GLN A 528 21.71 12.05 43.06
CA GLN A 528 22.21 11.87 41.69
C GLN A 528 21.55 10.64 41.05
N GLN A 529 21.29 10.71 39.74
CA GLN A 529 20.66 9.66 38.93
C GLN A 529 21.61 9.15 37.85
#